data_AF-A0A7Y4L6S9-F1
#
_entry.id   AF-A0A7Y4L6S9-F1
#
_cell.length_a   1.000
_cell.length_b   1.000
_cell.length_c   1.000
_cell.angle_alpha   90.00
_cell.angle_beta   90.00
_cell.angle_gamma   90.00
#
_symmetry.space_group_name_H-M   'P 1'
#
loop_
_entity.id
_entity.type
_entity.pdbx_description
1 polymer ?
#
loop_
_entity_poly.entity_id
_entity_poly.type
_entity_poly.pdbx_seq_one_letter_code
_entity_poly.pdbx_strand_id
1 'polypeptide(L)' 'MSTWEEIQEARLADVLELQKVHKRLLAAKEQGTAPDPADVEIARSVAATGYGGVDRINAPDEY' A
#
# COMPACT_ATOMS: atom_id res chain seq x y z
N MET A 1 -26.93 7.11 -0.53
CA MET A 1 -26.09 6.28 -1.42
C MET A 1 -24.93 7.16 -1.82
N SER A 2 -23.69 6.70 -1.62
CA SER A 2 -22.53 7.46 -2.07
C SER A 2 -22.51 7.53 -3.59
N THR A 3 -22.11 8.67 -4.14
CA THR A 3 -21.96 8.83 -5.58
C THR A 3 -20.74 8.03 -6.07
N TRP A 4 -20.69 7.74 -7.37
CA TRP A 4 -19.53 7.07 -7.96
C TRP A 4 -18.23 7.84 -7.73
N GLU A 5 -18.28 9.17 -7.73
CA GLU A 5 -17.12 10.04 -7.46
C GLU A 5 -16.61 9.89 -6.02
N GLU A 6 -17.50 9.87 -5.02
CA GLU A 6 -17.13 9.65 -3.61
C GLU A 6 -16.45 8.28 -3.41
N ILE A 7 -16.89 7.26 -4.14
CA ILE A 7 -16.27 5.92 -4.09
C ILE A 7 -14.86 5.95 -4.70
N GLN A 8 -14.64 6.70 -5.78
CA GLN A 8 -13.31 6.84 -6.40
C GLN A 8 -12.36 7.64 -5.52
N GLU A 9 -12.83 8.72 -4.90
CA GLU A 9 -12.04 9.53 -3.97
C GLU A 9 -11.62 8.73 -2.74
N ALA A 10 -12.54 7.97 -2.15
CA ALA A 10 -12.22 7.08 -1.02
C ALA A 10 -11.16 6.05 -1.39
N ARG A 11 -11.28 5.40 -2.55
CA ARG A 11 -10.28 4.45 -3.05
C ARG A 11 -8.93 5.09 -3.30
N LEU A 12 -8.91 6.30 -3.86
CA LEU A 12 -7.67 7.04 -4.10
C LEU A 12 -6.99 7.39 -2.76
N ALA A 13 -7.74 7.83 -1.77
CA ALA A 13 -7.23 8.11 -0.43
C ALA A 13 -6.60 6.86 0.19
N ASP A 14 -7.29 5.72 0.11
CA ASP A 14 -6.77 4.43 0.61
C ASP A 14 -5.45 4.05 -0.08
N VAL A 15 -5.39 4.14 -1.41
CA VAL A 15 -4.17 3.84 -2.18
C VAL A 15 -3.02 4.76 -1.79
N LEU A 16 -3.28 6.06 -1.60
CA LEU A 16 -2.26 7.02 -1.19
C LEU A 16 -1.72 6.71 0.22
N GLU A 17 -2.56 6.29 1.16
CA GLU A 17 -2.12 5.88 2.49
C GLU A 17 -1.25 4.62 2.42
N LEU A 18 -1.62 3.63 1.61
CA LEU A 18 -0.81 2.43 1.39
C LEU A 18 0.55 2.74 0.78
N GLN A 19 0.61 3.67 -0.18
CA GLN A 19 1.87 4.13 -0.75
C GLN A 19 2.78 4.81 0.29
N LYS A 20 2.23 5.55 1.25
CA LYS A 20 3.00 6.15 2.35
C LYS A 20 3.59 5.09 3.27
N VAL A 21 2.79 4.08 3.62
CA VAL A 21 3.25 2.93 4.44
C VAL A 21 4.38 2.19 3.71
N HIS A 22 4.20 1.90 2.42
CA HIS A 22 5.23 1.25 1.61
C HIS A 22 6.55 2.04 1.60
N LYS A 23 6.50 3.36 1.40
CA LYS A 23 7.71 4.21 1.44
C LYS A 23 8.42 4.17 2.79
N ARG A 24 7.69 4.14 3.90
CA ARG A 24 8.27 4.05 5.25
C ARG A 24 8.95 2.70 5.48
N LEU A 25 8.32 1.61 5.03
CA LEU A 25 8.91 0.27 5.09
C LEU A 25 10.17 0.16 4.20
N LEU A 26 10.13 0.73 3.00
CA LEU A 26 11.28 0.77 2.09
C LEU A 26 12.44 1.55 2.72
N ALA A 27 12.17 2.72 3.28
CA ALA A 27 13.17 3.54 3.96
C ALA A 27 13.80 2.81 5.15
N ALA A 28 13.01 2.10 5.95
CA ALA A 28 13.52 1.30 7.06
C ALA A 28 14.45 0.17 6.57
N LYS A 29 14.06 -0.51 5.48
CA LYS A 29 14.88 -1.53 4.83
C LYS A 29 16.20 -0.98 4.31
N GLU A 30 16.17 0.16 3.63
CA GLU A 30 17.37 0.82 3.08
C GLU A 30 18.32 1.31 4.17
N GLN A 31 17.78 1.80 5.28
CA GLN A 31 18.56 2.26 6.44
C GLN A 31 19.04 1.10 7.34
N GLY A 32 18.57 -0.13 7.09
CA GLY A 32 18.85 -1.28 7.94
C GLY A 32 18.23 -1.16 9.35
N THR A 33 17.19 -0.34 9.50
CA THR A 33 16.49 -0.13 10.77
C THR A 33 15.27 -1.04 10.86
N ALA A 34 14.83 -1.33 12.09
CA ALA A 34 13.60 -2.08 12.29
C ALA A 34 12.40 -1.24 11.80
N PRO A 35 11.53 -1.79 10.94
CA PRO A 35 10.32 -1.09 10.50
C PRO A 35 9.34 -0.91 11.65
N ASP A 36 8.51 0.13 11.57
CA ASP A 36 7.44 0.37 12.54
C ASP A 36 6.47 -0.82 12.56
N PRO A 37 6.19 -1.44 13.72
CA PRO A 37 5.23 -2.53 13.84
C PRO A 37 3.84 -2.21 13.27
N ALA A 38 3.39 -0.95 13.36
CA ALA A 38 2.10 -0.54 12.80
C ALA A 38 2.10 -0.62 11.26
N ASP A 39 3.20 -0.21 10.63
CA ASP A 39 3.34 -0.26 9.16
C ASP A 39 3.44 -1.72 8.66
N VAL A 40 4.07 -2.59 9.45
CA VAL A 40 4.14 -4.03 9.17
C VAL A 40 2.75 -4.68 9.25
N GLU A 41 1.94 -4.35 10.27
CA GLU A 41 0.58 -4.89 10.38
C GLU A 41 -0.33 -4.37 9.26
N ILE A 42 -0.19 -3.11 8.84
CA ILE A 42 -0.92 -2.58 7.69
C ILE A 42 -0.54 -3.34 6.41
N ALA A 43 0.76 -3.54 6.15
CA ALA A 43 1.22 -4.29 4.97
C ALA A 43 0.73 -5.76 4.98
N ARG A 44 0.71 -6.40 6.16
CA ARG A 44 0.18 -7.75 6.33
C ARG A 44 -1.33 -7.81 6.05
N SER A 45 -2.08 -6.83 6.55
CA SER A 45 -3.52 -6.72 6.28
C SER A 45 -3.81 -6.53 4.79
N VAL A 46 -3.01 -5.72 4.07
CA VAL A 46 -3.15 -5.50 2.63
C VAL A 46 -2.93 -6.80 1.85
N ALA A 47 -1.89 -7.57 2.19
CA ALA A 47 -1.63 -8.88 1.61
C ALA A 47 -2.80 -9.86 1.83
N ALA A 48 -3.47 -9.78 2.99
CA ALA A 48 -4.64 -10.60 3.33
C ALA A 48 -5.94 -10.16 2.61
N THR A 49 -6.09 -8.87 2.29
CA THR A 49 -7.28 -8.32 1.62
C THR A 49 -7.37 -8.56 0.10
N GLY A 50 -6.37 -9.21 -0.51
CA GLY A 50 -6.39 -9.50 -1.95
C GLY A 50 -5.96 -8.34 -2.86
N TYR A 51 -5.50 -7.22 -2.30
CA TYR A 51 -4.78 -6.17 -3.03
C TYR A 51 -3.34 -6.58 -3.43
N GLY A 52 -2.97 -7.86 -3.30
CA GLY A 52 -1.69 -8.40 -3.80
C GLY A 52 -1.44 -8.19 -5.30
N GLY A 53 -2.44 -7.72 -6.06
CA GLY A 53 -2.29 -7.25 -7.43
C GLY A 53 -1.90 -5.78 -7.58
N VAL A 54 -1.98 -4.94 -6.55
CA VAL A 54 -1.57 -3.52 -6.62
C VAL A 54 -0.06 -3.39 -6.75
N ASP A 55 0.70 -4.36 -6.21
CA ASP A 55 2.14 -4.48 -6.46
C ASP A 55 2.45 -4.76 -7.95
N ARG A 56 1.51 -5.28 -8.76
CA ARG A 56 1.71 -5.40 -10.21
C ARG A 56 1.61 -4.07 -10.95
N ILE A 57 0.94 -3.05 -10.40
CA ILE A 57 0.86 -1.73 -11.06
C ILE A 57 2.24 -1.06 -11.11
N ASN A 58 3.13 -1.39 -10.16
CA ASN A 58 4.51 -0.90 -10.12
C ASN A 58 5.56 -1.98 -10.42
N ALA A 59 5.16 -3.23 -10.67
CA ALA A 59 6.10 -4.25 -11.11
C ALA A 59 6.45 -3.98 -12.57
N PRO A 60 7.74 -3.91 -12.96
CA PRO A 60 8.09 -3.90 -14.37
C PRO A 60 7.49 -5.17 -15.01
N ASP A 61 6.79 -4.99 -16.12
CA ASP A 61 6.33 -6.08 -16.97
C ASP A 61 7.55 -6.79 -17.56
N GLU A 62 8.15 -7.70 -16.80
CA GLU A 62 9.16 -8.62 -17.32
C GLU A 62 8.42 -9.78 -18.00
N TYR A 63 8.35 -9.67 -19.34
CA TYR A 63 7.98 -10.71 -20.28
C TYR A 63 9.21 -11.52 -20.70
#